data_AF-A0A9E6ZUU5-F1
#
_entry.id   AF-A0A9E6ZUU5-F1
#
_cell.length_a   1.000
_cell.length_b   1.000
_cell.length_c   1.000
_cell.angle_alpha   90.00
_cell.angle_beta   90.00
_cell.angle_gamma   90.00
#
_symmetry.space_group_name_H-M   'P 1'
#
loop_
_entity.id
_entity.type
_entity.pdbx_description
1 polymer ?
#
loop_
_entity_poly.entity_id
_entity_poly.type
_entity_poly.pdbx_seq_one_letter_code
_entity_poly.pdbx_strand_id
1 'polypeptide(L)'
;MQTKPETTPEEQPDAPEAPAFDITEADIDEVIVTCSGDPRAAIRALLIGQQFLEAALEEARKEASWGYVRGRPSRWTKDAPEG
;
A
#
# COMPACT_ATOMS: atom_id res chain seq x y z
N MET A 1 29.75 39.77 -11.16
CA MET A 1 29.64 38.35 -11.59
C MET A 1 29.47 37.53 -10.32
N GLN A 2 28.24 37.16 -9.98
CA GLN A 2 27.95 36.28 -8.84
C GLN A 2 27.68 34.89 -9.42
N THR A 3 28.53 33.94 -9.10
CA THR A 3 28.34 32.53 -9.44
C THR A 3 27.26 31.95 -8.53
N LYS A 4 26.18 31.49 -9.14
CA LYS A 4 25.10 30.74 -8.50
C LYS A 4 25.67 29.41 -8.01
N PRO A 5 25.52 29.00 -6.74
CA PRO A 5 25.92 27.66 -6.35
C PRO A 5 24.98 26.65 -7.00
N GLU A 6 25.55 25.72 -7.77
CA GLU A 6 24.89 24.46 -8.13
C GLU A 6 24.47 23.76 -6.84
N THR A 7 23.16 23.67 -6.63
CA THR A 7 22.60 22.77 -5.62
C THR A 7 22.56 21.40 -6.27
N THR A 8 23.45 20.54 -5.81
CA THR A 8 23.44 19.08 -5.82
C THR A 8 22.04 18.51 -6.05
N PRO A 9 21.84 17.50 -6.91
CA PRO A 9 20.59 16.76 -6.93
C PRO A 9 20.38 16.20 -5.52
N GLU A 10 19.38 16.73 -4.81
CA GLU A 10 18.97 16.19 -3.53
C GLU A 10 18.63 14.72 -3.77
N GLU A 11 19.45 13.84 -3.20
CA GLU A 11 19.21 12.41 -3.15
C GLU A 11 17.89 12.23 -2.42
N GLN A 12 16.83 12.04 -3.20
CA GLN A 12 15.50 11.78 -2.72
C GLN A 12 15.61 10.56 -1.80
N PRO A 13 15.25 10.67 -0.51
CA PRO A 13 15.48 9.59 0.43
C PRO A 13 14.78 8.35 -0.10
N ASP A 14 15.53 7.27 -0.19
CA ASP A 14 15.16 5.95 -0.70
C ASP A 14 13.71 5.65 -0.31
N ALA A 15 12.79 5.87 -1.24
CA ALA A 15 11.41 5.46 -1.04
C ALA A 15 11.49 3.94 -0.87
N PRO A 16 10.88 3.35 0.17
CA PRO A 16 10.97 1.92 0.38
C PRO A 16 10.60 1.22 -0.93
N GLU A 17 11.55 0.44 -1.47
CA GLU A 17 11.37 -0.26 -2.72
C GLU A 17 10.06 -1.04 -2.61
N ALA A 18 9.09 -0.69 -3.46
CA ALA A 18 7.78 -1.30 -3.38
C ALA A 18 7.98 -2.81 -3.51
N PRO A 19 7.38 -3.63 -2.62
CA PRO A 19 7.58 -5.06 -2.68
C PRO A 19 7.23 -5.55 -4.09
N ALA A 20 8.20 -6.15 -4.76
CA ALA A 20 7.98 -6.78 -6.05
C ALA A 20 7.15 -8.04 -5.80
N PHE A 21 5.87 -7.99 -6.15
CA PHE A 21 5.01 -9.16 -6.13
C PHE A 21 5.24 -9.95 -7.41
N ASP A 22 5.92 -11.08 -7.31
CA ASP A 22 6.04 -12.04 -8.42
C ASP A 22 4.77 -12.90 -8.44
N ILE A 23 3.87 -12.62 -9.37
CA ILE A 23 2.62 -13.37 -9.55
C ILE A 23 2.88 -14.45 -10.58
N THR A 24 2.75 -15.71 -10.18
CA THR A 24 2.92 -16.88 -11.04
C THR A 24 1.59 -17.27 -11.70
N GLU A 25 1.66 -18.05 -12.79
CA GLU A 25 0.46 -18.63 -13.41
C GLU A 25 -0.33 -19.53 -12.43
N ALA A 26 0.36 -20.18 -11.48
CA ALA A 26 -0.30 -21.00 -10.47
C ALA A 26 -1.17 -20.16 -9.51
N ASP A 27 -0.73 -18.93 -9.18
CA ASP A 27 -1.52 -18.01 -8.36
C ASP A 27 -2.78 -17.55 -9.10
N ILE A 28 -2.66 -17.32 -10.42
CA ILE A 28 -3.80 -16.95 -11.27
C ILE A 28 -4.82 -18.10 -11.32
N ASP A 29 -4.34 -19.33 -11.55
CA ASP A 29 -5.17 -20.52 -11.57
C ASP A 29 -5.90 -20.73 -10.23
N GLU A 30 -5.20 -20.53 -9.11
CA GLU A 30 -5.78 -20.63 -7.77
C GLU A 30 -6.94 -19.63 -7.56
N VAL A 31 -6.76 -18.37 -7.99
CA VAL A 31 -7.80 -17.34 -7.88
C VAL A 31 -9.01 -17.68 -8.75
N ILE A 32 -8.79 -18.20 -9.96
CA ILE A 32 -9.88 -18.64 -10.85
C ILE A 32 -10.63 -19.83 -10.24
N VAL A 33 -9.93 -20.83 -9.70
CA VAL A 33 -10.53 -21.98 -9.03
C VAL A 33 -11.36 -21.55 -7.82
N THR A 34 -10.84 -20.62 -7.01
CA THR A 34 -11.57 -20.03 -5.86
C THR A 34 -12.87 -19.37 -6.31
N CYS A 35 -12.88 -18.79 -7.51
CA CYS A 35 -14.05 -18.19 -8.12
C CYS A 35 -14.89 -19.19 -8.93
N SER A 36 -14.87 -20.47 -8.54
CA SER A 36 -15.62 -21.56 -9.20
C SER A 36 -15.29 -21.76 -10.68
N GLY A 37 -14.08 -21.37 -11.09
CA GLY A 37 -13.64 -21.44 -12.47
C GLY A 37 -14.16 -20.32 -13.37
N ASP A 38 -14.80 -19.27 -12.84
CA ASP A 38 -15.24 -18.10 -13.62
C ASP A 38 -14.18 -16.97 -13.58
N PRO A 39 -13.45 -16.71 -14.68
CA PRO A 39 -12.45 -15.66 -14.74
C PRO A 39 -13.06 -14.26 -14.56
N ARG A 40 -14.32 -14.04 -14.95
CA ARG A 40 -14.98 -12.74 -14.78
C ARG A 40 -15.33 -12.49 -13.31
N ALA A 41 -15.69 -13.53 -12.57
CA ALA A 41 -15.88 -13.46 -11.13
C ALA A 41 -14.54 -13.18 -10.41
N ALA A 42 -13.46 -13.85 -10.82
CA ALA A 42 -12.11 -13.59 -10.32
C ALA A 42 -11.67 -12.13 -10.53
N ILE A 43 -11.80 -11.61 -11.77
CA ILE A 43 -11.47 -10.21 -12.08
C ILE A 43 -12.30 -9.24 -11.23
N ARG A 44 -13.60 -9.52 -11.05
CA ARG A 44 -14.46 -8.67 -10.21
C ARG A 44 -14.00 -8.68 -8.74
N ALA A 45 -13.63 -9.83 -8.20
CA ALA A 45 -13.12 -9.95 -6.85
C ALA A 45 -11.81 -9.17 -6.66
N LEU A 46 -10.88 -9.28 -7.62
CA LEU A 46 -9.62 -8.53 -7.61
C LEU A 46 -9.86 -7.01 -7.64
N LEU A 47 -10.73 -6.52 -8.52
CA LEU A 47 -11.06 -5.09 -8.59
C LEU A 47 -11.68 -4.56 -7.29
N ILE A 48 -12.54 -5.34 -6.65
CA ILE A 48 -13.10 -5.00 -5.33
C ILE A 48 -11.99 -4.97 -4.27
N GLY A 49 -11.10 -5.97 -4.27
CA GLY A 49 -9.96 -6.03 -3.36
C GLY A 49 -9.01 -4.84 -3.52
N GLN A 50 -8.73 -4.42 -4.76
CA GLN A 50 -7.91 -3.23 -5.05
C GLN A 50 -8.55 -1.97 -4.47
N GLN A 51 -9.83 -1.71 -4.74
CA GLN A 51 -10.51 -0.54 -4.18
C GLN A 51 -10.55 -0.54 -2.65
N PHE A 52 -10.69 -1.71 -2.02
CA PHE A 52 -10.62 -1.84 -0.58
C PHE A 52 -9.23 -1.45 -0.04
N LEU A 53 -8.15 -1.95 -0.65
CA LEU A 53 -6.78 -1.64 -0.25
C LEU A 53 -6.46 -0.15 -0.43
N GLU A 54 -6.90 0.46 -1.52
CA GLU A 54 -6.74 1.90 -1.76
C GLU A 54 -7.45 2.72 -0.68
N ALA A 55 -8.69 2.37 -0.33
CA ALA A 55 -9.44 3.04 0.73
C ALA A 55 -8.78 2.86 2.11
N ALA A 56 -8.31 1.65 2.43
CA ALA A 56 -7.59 1.37 3.68
C ALA A 56 -6.27 2.15 3.77
N LEU A 57 -5.53 2.26 2.67
CA LEU A 57 -4.30 3.04 2.59
C LEU A 57 -4.57 4.54 2.79
N GLU A 58 -5.64 5.07 2.20
CA GLU A 58 -6.03 6.47 2.40
C GLU A 58 -6.36 6.75 3.87
N GLU A 59 -7.11 5.86 4.52
CA GLU A 59 -7.44 5.99 5.94
C GLU A 59 -6.19 5.90 6.83
N ALA A 60 -5.29 4.95 6.56
CA ALA A 60 -4.03 4.82 7.27
C ALA A 60 -3.16 6.08 7.14
N ARG A 61 -3.11 6.70 5.94
CA ARG A 61 -2.41 7.97 5.71
C ARG A 61 -3.02 9.12 6.50
N LYS A 62 -4.35 9.21 6.56
CA LYS A 62 -5.05 10.21 7.38
C LYS A 62 -4.71 10.04 8.86
N GLU A 63 -4.75 8.82 9.37
CA GLU A 63 -4.38 8.51 10.76
C GLU A 63 -2.92 8.82 11.07
N ALA A 64 -1.99 8.45 10.20
CA ALA A 64 -0.58 8.76 10.38
C ALA A 64 -0.36 10.28 10.45
N SER A 65 -1.04 11.05 9.60
CA SER A 65 -0.97 12.52 9.65
C SER A 65 -1.58 13.10 10.94
N TRP A 66 -2.69 12.55 11.43
CA TRP A 66 -3.33 12.99 12.68
C TRP A 66 -2.55 12.59 13.94
N GLY A 67 -2.00 11.38 13.97
CA GLY A 67 -1.18 10.86 15.07
C GLY A 67 0.15 11.60 15.18
N TYR A 68 0.79 11.94 14.05
CA TYR A 68 1.99 12.76 14.01
C TYR A 68 1.72 14.20 14.48
N VAL A 69 0.59 14.81 14.07
CA VAL A 69 0.24 16.19 14.43
C VAL A 69 -0.17 16.34 15.91
N ARG A 70 -0.63 15.28 16.58
CA ARG A 70 -1.14 15.34 17.97
C ARG A 70 -0.47 14.39 18.97
N GLY A 71 0.57 13.66 18.59
CA GLY A 71 1.28 12.73 19.47
C GLY A 71 0.41 11.59 20.01
N ARG A 72 -0.66 11.20 19.31
CA ARG A 72 -1.59 10.14 19.76
C ARG A 72 -1.31 8.85 19.00
N PRO A 73 -1.17 7.69 19.67
CA PRO A 73 -0.96 6.41 18.99
C PRO A 73 -2.16 6.06 18.11
N SER A 74 -1.91 5.40 16.98
CA SER A 74 -2.96 4.97 16.06
C SER A 74 -3.94 4.04 16.79
N ARG A 75 -5.22 4.09 16.41
CA ARG A 75 -6.24 3.20 16.99
C ARG A 75 -6.01 1.75 16.56
N TRP A 76 -5.39 1.55 15.40
CA TRP A 76 -5.08 0.22 14.87
C TRP A 76 -4.04 -0.55 15.72
N THR A 77 -3.09 0.13 16.36
CA THR A 77 -2.17 -0.53 17.31
C THR A 77 -2.77 -0.77 18.69
N LYS A 78 -3.92 -0.17 19.00
CA LYS A 78 -4.56 -0.29 20.31
C LYS A 78 -5.37 -1.59 20.45
N ASP A 79 -5.85 -2.13 19.33
CA ASP A 79 -6.66 -3.35 19.29
C ASP A 79 -5.86 -4.59 18.83
N ALA A 80 -4.56 -4.46 18.60
CA ALA A 80 -3.70 -5.61 18.33
C ALA A 80 -3.61 -6.46 19.61
N PRO A 81 -3.82 -7.80 19.55
CA PRO A 81 -3.64 -8.65 20.71
C PRO A 81 -2.19 -8.55 21.17
N GLU A 82 -1.99 -8.19 22.44
CA GLU A 82 -0.69 -8.34 23.08
C GLU A 82 -0.35 -9.83 23.05
N GLY A 83 0.78 -10.15 22.41
CA GLY A 83 1.32 -11.51 22.36
C GLY A 83 1.76 -12.01 23.72
#